data_AF-A0A4Q8LXE7-F1
#
_entry.id   AF-A0A4Q8LXE7-F1
#
_cell.length_a   1.000
_cell.length_b   1.000
_cell.length_c   1.000
_cell.angle_alpha   90.00
_cell.angle_beta   90.00
_cell.angle_gamma   90.00
#
_symmetry.space_group_name_H-M   'P 1'
#
loop_
_entity.id
_entity.type
_entity.pdbx_description
1 polymer ?
#
loop_
_entity_poly.entity_id
_entity_poly.type
_entity_poly.pdbx_seq_one_letter_code
_entity_poly.pdbx_strand_id
1 'polypeptide(L)'
;MSTDARLSTGLPGHPKTKKLVRRLGPGAAWSLVCLILWARGNRPDGDLTGMSAEDIELAADWTGDNDAFVRELASVGYLDGVDGAYRLHDWAEHQPWSAGSEARSEKSRWAALCRRHGRAEAAKLMPEYASKLLGADSEQAEVLPVAGESLPLAESGTAPSPIPSPSPIPSQEQSSLRSDSSAPLALTPPQPANLAERKASRVLQIAQQAQEAYNRILAAPHGQLAKCTVLNKPRLKAVEKALPTARAICAQLYGNERVTAEFWQALFETAADDDFHSGRKPGGAGHENWRPDFEYLLREAVIAKLFDRAMTEDAA
;
A
#
# COMPACT_ATOMS: atom_id res chain seq x y z
N MET A 1 -2.62 13.35 2.20
CA MET A 1 -2.09 13.72 0.86
C MET A 1 -1.34 12.53 0.33
N SER A 2 -1.55 12.16 -0.93
CA SER A 2 -0.79 11.08 -1.58
C SER A 2 0.69 11.44 -1.58
N THR A 3 1.54 10.54 -1.09
CA THR A 3 2.99 10.77 -0.94
C THR A 3 3.79 10.52 -2.22
N ASP A 4 3.20 9.84 -3.21
CA ASP A 4 3.87 9.40 -4.42
C ASP A 4 2.92 9.27 -5.64
N ALA A 5 3.51 9.40 -6.83
CA ALA A 5 2.88 9.10 -8.13
C ALA A 5 3.71 8.05 -8.88
N ARG A 6 3.06 7.15 -9.63
CA ARG A 6 3.74 6.15 -10.44
C ARG A 6 4.15 6.75 -11.80
N LEU A 7 5.34 6.44 -12.26
CA LEU A 7 5.79 6.77 -13.61
C LEU A 7 6.25 5.48 -14.29
N SER A 8 5.90 5.32 -15.58
CA SER A 8 6.35 4.18 -16.36
C SER A 8 7.88 4.21 -16.51
N THR A 9 8.53 3.08 -16.29
CA THR A 9 9.99 2.94 -16.53
C THR A 9 10.33 3.13 -18.02
N GLY A 10 9.36 2.91 -18.91
CA GLY A 10 9.49 3.16 -20.35
C GLY A 10 9.21 4.61 -20.76
N LEU A 11 8.87 5.52 -19.84
CA LEU A 11 8.50 6.91 -20.15
C LEU A 11 9.54 7.63 -21.03
N PRO A 12 10.87 7.54 -20.78
CA PRO A 12 11.86 8.19 -21.65
C PRO A 12 11.91 7.61 -23.07
N GLY A 13 11.60 6.32 -23.21
CA GLY A 13 11.61 5.60 -24.48
C GLY A 13 10.32 5.71 -25.29
N HIS A 14 9.24 6.17 -24.66
CA HIS A 14 7.89 6.13 -25.21
C HIS A 14 7.73 7.06 -26.43
N PRO A 15 7.02 6.62 -27.51
CA PRO A 15 6.85 7.45 -28.70
C PRO A 15 6.19 8.81 -28.42
N LYS A 16 5.21 8.88 -27.51
CA LYS A 16 4.57 10.16 -27.13
C LYS A 16 5.60 11.12 -26.50
N THR A 17 6.43 10.64 -25.56
CA THR A 17 7.49 11.44 -24.92
C THR A 17 8.55 11.89 -25.92
N LYS A 18 8.99 11.00 -26.82
CA LYS A 18 9.97 11.34 -27.86
C LYS A 18 9.46 12.42 -28.81
N LYS A 19 8.17 12.35 -29.19
CA LYS A 19 7.53 13.40 -30.00
C LYS A 19 7.45 14.72 -29.24
N LEU A 20 7.04 14.70 -27.97
CA LEU A 20 6.98 15.88 -27.10
C LEU A 20 8.35 16.56 -26.99
N VAL A 21 9.39 15.81 -26.63
CA VAL A 21 10.78 16.29 -26.49
C VAL A 21 11.33 16.84 -27.80
N ARG A 22 10.99 16.21 -28.94
CA ARG A 22 11.41 16.71 -30.25
C ARG A 22 10.79 18.06 -30.60
N ARG A 23 9.56 18.34 -30.15
CA ARG A 23 8.80 19.56 -30.50
C ARG A 23 9.09 20.72 -29.56
N LEU A 24 9.19 20.46 -28.25
CA LEU A 24 9.31 21.48 -27.21
C LEU A 24 10.67 21.47 -26.48
N GLY A 25 11.55 20.52 -26.83
CA GLY A 25 12.84 20.33 -26.17
C GLY A 25 12.76 19.43 -24.93
N PRO A 26 13.93 19.13 -24.33
CA PRO A 26 14.02 18.19 -23.21
C PRO A 26 13.31 18.67 -21.94
N GLY A 27 13.15 19.99 -21.75
CA GLY A 27 12.43 20.56 -20.61
C GLY A 27 10.98 20.09 -20.52
N ALA A 28 10.32 19.85 -21.65
CA ALA A 28 8.93 19.39 -21.68
C ALA A 28 8.74 17.99 -21.07
N ALA A 29 9.77 17.12 -21.11
CA ALA A 29 9.69 15.84 -20.43
C ALA A 29 9.68 15.99 -18.90
N TRP A 30 10.40 16.97 -18.37
CA TRP A 30 10.37 17.29 -16.94
C TRP A 30 9.02 17.90 -16.55
N SER A 31 8.50 18.85 -17.34
CA SER A 31 7.18 19.44 -17.08
C SER A 31 6.05 18.40 -17.11
N LEU A 32 6.14 17.37 -17.95
CA LEU A 32 5.20 16.24 -17.91
C LEU A 32 5.26 15.49 -16.57
N VAL A 33 6.45 15.27 -16.03
CA VAL A 33 6.64 14.65 -14.71
C VAL A 33 6.05 15.54 -13.62
N CYS A 34 6.33 16.85 -13.63
CA CYS A 34 5.74 17.81 -12.71
C CYS A 34 4.21 17.78 -12.76
N LEU A 35 3.62 17.80 -13.95
CA LEU A 35 2.17 17.73 -14.12
C LEU A 35 1.58 16.46 -13.51
N ILE A 36 2.18 15.29 -13.75
CA ILE A 36 1.71 14.02 -13.18
C ILE A 36 1.78 14.04 -11.64
N LEU A 37 2.87 14.59 -11.08
CA LEU A 37 3.04 14.71 -9.62
C LEU A 37 2.04 15.70 -9.02
N TRP A 38 1.82 16.84 -9.67
CA TRP A 38 0.84 17.83 -9.26
C TRP A 38 -0.58 17.26 -9.31
N ALA A 39 -0.95 16.60 -10.42
CA ALA A 39 -2.26 15.98 -10.57
C ALA A 39 -2.49 14.93 -9.48
N ARG A 40 -1.47 14.14 -9.13
CA ARG A 40 -1.57 13.16 -8.04
C ARG A 40 -1.92 13.79 -6.68
N GLY A 41 -1.43 15.00 -6.41
CA GLY A 41 -1.70 15.72 -5.17
C GLY A 41 -3.03 16.47 -5.15
N ASN A 42 -3.46 16.99 -6.31
CA ASN A 42 -4.55 17.98 -6.41
C ASN A 42 -5.79 17.46 -7.16
N ARG A 43 -5.61 16.52 -8.09
CA ARG A 43 -6.63 15.94 -8.99
C ARG A 43 -6.51 14.41 -9.00
N PRO A 44 -6.91 13.72 -7.91
CA PRO A 44 -6.64 12.30 -7.72
C PRO A 44 -7.27 11.38 -8.79
N ASP A 45 -8.35 11.82 -9.43
CA ASP A 45 -9.02 11.19 -10.56
C ASP A 45 -8.38 11.49 -11.93
N GLY A 46 -7.40 12.40 -11.98
CA GLY A 46 -6.74 12.81 -13.22
C GLY A 46 -7.61 13.74 -14.07
N ASP A 47 -8.73 14.24 -13.52
CA ASP A 47 -9.59 15.21 -14.19
C ASP A 47 -9.05 16.62 -13.98
N LEU A 48 -8.73 17.31 -15.08
CA LEU A 48 -8.25 18.70 -15.09
C LEU A 48 -9.36 19.67 -15.51
N THR A 49 -10.63 19.23 -15.53
CA THR A 49 -11.77 20.08 -15.85
C THR A 49 -11.80 21.34 -14.97
N GLY A 50 -12.03 22.49 -15.61
CA GLY A 50 -12.03 23.80 -14.98
C GLY A 50 -10.65 24.46 -14.88
N MET A 51 -9.58 23.83 -15.36
CA MET A 51 -8.26 24.45 -15.51
C MET A 51 -8.08 24.98 -16.93
N SER A 52 -7.60 26.22 -17.05
CA SER A 52 -7.15 26.77 -18.32
C SER A 52 -5.83 26.14 -18.76
N ALA A 53 -5.44 26.32 -20.03
CA ALA A 53 -4.13 25.91 -20.49
C ALA A 53 -3.00 26.54 -19.66
N GLU A 54 -3.11 27.82 -19.32
CA GLU A 54 -2.17 28.54 -18.44
C GLU A 54 -2.08 27.88 -17.05
N ASP A 55 -3.21 27.52 -16.42
CA ASP A 55 -3.22 26.85 -15.11
C ASP A 55 -2.50 25.49 -15.16
N ILE A 56 -2.68 24.74 -16.26
CA ILE A 56 -2.02 23.44 -16.46
C ILE A 56 -0.52 23.62 -16.67
N GLU A 57 -0.09 24.65 -17.42
CA GLU A 57 1.32 24.97 -17.63
C GLU A 57 2.01 25.41 -16.34
N LEU A 58 1.35 26.22 -15.52
CA LEU A 58 1.82 26.60 -14.19
C LEU A 58 1.92 25.39 -13.26
N ALA A 59 0.92 24.50 -13.25
CA ALA A 59 0.96 23.25 -12.49
C ALA A 59 2.09 22.30 -12.93
N ALA A 60 2.52 22.42 -14.19
CA ALA A 60 3.58 21.61 -14.80
C ALA A 60 4.98 22.23 -14.69
N ASP A 61 5.13 23.39 -14.04
CA ASP A 61 6.37 24.19 -14.06
C ASP A 61 6.90 24.41 -15.50
N TRP A 62 6.00 24.65 -16.46
CA TRP A 62 6.39 24.93 -17.84
C TRP A 62 6.92 26.36 -17.98
N THR A 63 8.04 26.52 -18.69
CA THR A 63 8.75 27.81 -18.85
C THR A 63 8.96 28.22 -20.30
N GLY A 64 8.38 27.49 -21.25
CA GLY A 64 8.45 27.82 -22.68
C GLY A 64 7.29 28.71 -23.12
N ASP A 65 6.98 28.66 -24.42
CA ASP A 65 5.90 29.46 -25.00
C ASP A 65 4.53 29.07 -24.40
N ASN A 66 3.70 30.09 -24.17
CA ASN A 66 2.34 29.91 -23.65
C ASN A 66 1.51 28.99 -24.55
N ASP A 67 0.70 28.15 -23.94
CA ASP A 67 -0.19 27.15 -24.54
C ASP A 67 0.53 26.06 -25.36
N ALA A 68 1.84 26.18 -25.55
CA ALA A 68 2.59 25.23 -26.37
C ALA A 68 2.66 23.87 -25.70
N PHE A 69 2.77 23.81 -24.37
CA PHE A 69 2.89 22.54 -23.67
C PHE A 69 1.56 21.79 -23.69
N VAL A 70 0.45 22.45 -23.35
CA VAL A 70 -0.89 21.82 -23.34
C VAL A 70 -1.30 21.38 -24.74
N ARG A 71 -1.09 22.24 -25.75
CA ARG A 71 -1.37 21.91 -27.16
C ARG A 71 -0.62 20.68 -27.61
N GLU A 72 0.67 20.57 -27.27
CA GLU A 72 1.48 19.42 -27.67
C GLU A 72 1.14 18.16 -26.87
N LEU A 73 0.82 18.27 -25.56
CA LEU A 73 0.33 17.16 -24.76
C LEU A 73 -0.96 16.57 -25.32
N ALA A 74 -1.91 17.41 -25.71
CA ALA A 74 -3.13 16.96 -26.39
C ALA A 74 -2.81 16.33 -27.76
N SER A 75 -1.91 16.94 -28.55
CA SER A 75 -1.50 16.41 -29.86
C SER A 75 -0.84 15.03 -29.78
N VAL A 76 -0.01 14.77 -28.76
CA VAL A 76 0.64 13.46 -28.60
C VAL A 76 -0.22 12.45 -27.83
N GLY A 77 -1.35 12.88 -27.26
CA GLY A 77 -2.29 12.02 -26.52
C GLY A 77 -1.85 11.73 -25.08
N TYR A 78 -1.25 12.71 -24.41
CA TYR A 78 -1.10 12.71 -22.94
C TYR A 78 -2.28 13.40 -22.24
N LEU A 79 -2.95 14.32 -22.94
CA LEU A 79 -4.21 14.91 -22.51
C LEU A 79 -5.31 14.52 -23.49
N ASP A 80 -6.47 14.16 -22.94
CA ASP A 80 -7.72 13.99 -23.67
C ASP A 80 -8.63 15.19 -23.42
N GLY A 81 -9.53 15.47 -24.37
CA GLY A 81 -10.53 16.52 -24.24
C GLY A 81 -10.18 17.82 -24.95
N VAL A 82 -10.81 18.91 -24.53
CA VAL A 82 -10.70 20.25 -25.10
C VAL A 82 -10.33 21.25 -24.00
N ASP A 83 -10.02 22.48 -24.40
CA ASP A 83 -9.70 23.55 -23.46
C ASP A 83 -10.77 23.71 -22.37
N GLY A 84 -10.32 23.79 -21.12
CA GLY A 84 -11.17 23.80 -19.93
C GLY A 84 -11.77 22.46 -19.49
N ALA A 85 -11.60 21.38 -20.27
CA ALA A 85 -12.14 20.04 -19.99
C ALA A 85 -11.11 18.93 -20.25
N TYR A 86 -9.83 19.21 -19.94
CA TYR A 86 -8.74 18.26 -20.12
C TYR A 86 -8.77 17.13 -19.09
N ARG A 87 -8.32 15.94 -19.50
CA ARG A 87 -8.07 14.80 -18.62
C ARG A 87 -6.74 14.16 -18.95
N LEU A 88 -6.04 13.65 -17.94
CA LEU A 88 -4.83 12.86 -18.16
C LEU A 88 -5.20 11.52 -18.78
N HIS A 89 -4.61 11.23 -19.94
CA HIS A 89 -4.86 10.00 -20.68
C HIS A 89 -4.39 8.77 -19.90
N ASP A 90 -5.18 7.69 -19.95
CA ASP A 90 -4.94 6.42 -19.26
C ASP A 90 -4.62 6.57 -17.75
N TRP A 91 -5.13 7.62 -17.09
CA TRP A 91 -4.80 7.91 -15.70
C TRP A 91 -5.12 6.75 -14.75
N ALA A 92 -6.29 6.11 -14.93
CA ALA A 92 -6.70 4.96 -14.12
C ALA A 92 -5.77 3.74 -14.31
N GLU A 93 -5.21 3.55 -15.51
CA GLU A 93 -4.28 2.44 -15.79
C GLU A 93 -2.90 2.71 -15.20
N HIS A 94 -2.41 3.94 -15.32
CA HIS A 94 -1.13 4.35 -14.76
C HIS A 94 -1.17 4.51 -13.24
N GLN A 95 -2.34 4.87 -12.71
CA GLN A 95 -2.58 5.12 -11.30
C GLN A 95 -3.78 4.31 -10.77
N PRO A 96 -3.71 2.97 -10.76
CA PRO A 96 -4.85 2.11 -10.43
C PRO A 96 -5.36 2.27 -8.99
N TRP A 97 -4.52 2.84 -8.12
CA TRP A 97 -4.87 3.14 -6.73
C TRP A 97 -5.27 4.60 -6.51
N SER A 98 -5.49 5.37 -7.57
CA SER A 98 -5.87 6.79 -7.53
C SER A 98 -7.36 6.98 -7.75
N ALA A 99 -7.99 6.15 -8.58
CA ALA A 99 -9.44 6.03 -8.60
C ALA A 99 -9.94 5.49 -7.24
N GLY A 100 -10.73 6.29 -6.52
CA GLY A 100 -11.32 5.90 -5.24
C GLY A 100 -10.46 6.13 -3.99
N SER A 101 -9.42 6.98 -4.02
CA SER A 101 -8.71 7.37 -2.79
C SER A 101 -9.61 8.15 -1.83
N GLU A 102 -10.51 8.99 -2.34
CA GLU A 102 -11.56 9.61 -1.55
C GLU A 102 -12.55 8.58 -1.02
N ALA A 103 -13.10 7.72 -1.88
CA ALA A 103 -14.04 6.68 -1.45
C ALA A 103 -13.45 5.74 -0.36
N ARG A 104 -12.16 5.40 -0.45
CA ARG A 104 -11.46 4.60 0.59
C ARG A 104 -11.15 5.41 1.85
N SER A 105 -10.81 6.69 1.71
CA SER A 105 -10.60 7.60 2.84
C SER A 105 -11.90 7.85 3.60
N GLU A 106 -13.00 8.12 2.89
CA GLU A 106 -14.34 8.29 3.42
C GLU A 106 -14.85 7.00 4.08
N LYS A 107 -14.68 5.84 3.42
CA LYS A 107 -15.00 4.53 4.00
C LYS A 107 -14.20 4.24 5.28
N SER A 108 -12.91 4.60 5.29
CA SER A 108 -12.05 4.44 6.47
C SER A 108 -12.45 5.38 7.61
N ARG A 109 -12.74 6.65 7.31
CA ARG A 109 -13.26 7.63 8.29
C ARG A 109 -14.60 7.19 8.85
N TRP A 110 -15.52 6.73 8.00
CA TRP A 110 -16.80 6.16 8.41
C TRP A 110 -16.62 4.96 9.34
N ALA A 111 -15.74 4.01 8.97
CA ALA A 111 -15.47 2.85 9.80
C ALA A 111 -14.84 3.23 11.15
N ALA A 112 -13.93 4.20 11.17
CA ALA A 112 -13.33 4.70 12.41
C ALA A 112 -14.35 5.42 13.31
N LEU A 113 -15.25 6.21 12.72
CA LEU A 113 -16.33 6.87 13.45
C LEU A 113 -17.34 5.86 14.01
N CYS A 114 -17.71 4.84 13.22
CA CYS A 114 -18.59 3.76 13.67
C CYS A 114 -17.98 3.00 14.86
N ARG A 115 -16.67 2.72 14.83
CA ARG A 115 -15.97 2.05 15.94
C ARG A 115 -15.92 2.90 17.22
N ARG A 116 -15.75 4.23 17.09
CA ARG A 116 -15.58 5.12 18.24
C ARG A 116 -16.90 5.59 18.86
N HIS A 117 -17.89 5.88 18.02
CA HIS A 117 -19.11 6.60 18.42
C HIS A 117 -20.40 5.86 18.03
N GLY A 118 -20.31 4.71 17.37
CA GLY A 118 -21.45 4.00 16.83
C GLY A 118 -21.96 4.59 15.50
N ARG A 119 -22.78 3.81 14.79
CA ARG A 119 -23.24 4.16 13.42
C ARG A 119 -24.15 5.38 13.39
N ALA A 120 -24.99 5.57 14.40
CA ALA A 120 -25.92 6.70 14.48
C ALA A 120 -25.20 8.05 14.64
N GLU A 121 -24.13 8.09 15.44
CA GLU A 121 -23.35 9.31 15.63
C GLU A 121 -22.36 9.53 14.49
N ALA A 122 -21.83 8.45 13.89
CA ALA A 122 -21.07 8.52 12.64
C ALA A 122 -21.92 9.12 11.50
N ALA A 123 -23.21 8.79 11.43
CA ALA A 123 -24.15 9.37 10.45
C ALA A 123 -24.34 10.88 10.61
N LYS A 124 -24.35 11.38 11.84
CA LYS A 124 -24.41 12.83 12.11
C LYS A 124 -23.11 13.55 11.73
N LEU A 125 -21.97 12.90 11.97
CA LEU A 125 -20.63 13.45 11.70
C LEU A 125 -20.24 13.36 10.22
N MET A 126 -20.83 12.44 9.45
CA MET A 126 -20.64 12.29 8.00
C MET A 126 -21.98 12.09 7.28
N PRO A 127 -22.84 13.14 7.20
CA PRO A 127 -24.21 13.01 6.68
C PRO A 127 -24.27 12.70 5.17
N GLU A 128 -23.35 13.25 4.37
CA GLU A 128 -23.30 12.99 2.93
C GLU A 128 -22.90 11.54 2.61
N TYR A 129 -21.93 10.99 3.35
CA TYR A 129 -21.51 9.60 3.19
C TYR A 129 -22.58 8.62 3.69
N ALA A 130 -23.26 8.93 4.80
CA ALA A 130 -24.40 8.16 5.29
C ALA A 130 -25.57 8.14 4.29
N SER A 131 -25.83 9.27 3.63
CA SER A 131 -26.86 9.38 2.58
C SER A 131 -26.50 8.57 1.33
N LYS A 132 -25.23 8.58 0.92
CA LYS A 132 -24.72 7.72 -0.18
C LYS A 132 -24.85 6.23 0.15
N LEU A 133 -24.60 5.83 1.40
CA LEU A 133 -24.80 4.45 1.87
C LEU A 133 -26.28 4.02 1.80
N LEU A 134 -27.20 4.88 2.28
CA LEU A 134 -28.63 4.59 2.25
C LEU A 134 -29.21 4.53 0.83
N GLY A 135 -28.62 5.27 -0.12
CA GLY A 135 -28.97 5.17 -1.54
C GLY A 135 -28.41 3.91 -2.23
N ALA A 136 -27.26 3.41 -1.77
CA ALA A 136 -26.59 2.23 -2.32
C ALA A 136 -27.19 0.89 -1.86
N ASP A 137 -28.00 0.88 -0.78
CA ASP A 137 -28.72 -0.31 -0.31
C ASP A 137 -29.85 -0.78 -1.28
N SER A 138 -30.00 -0.13 -2.44
CA SER A 138 -31.05 -0.45 -3.43
C SER A 138 -30.68 -1.56 -4.44
N GLU A 139 -29.40 -1.92 -4.63
CA GLU A 139 -29.00 -2.79 -5.76
C GLU A 139 -28.05 -3.96 -5.47
N GLN A 140 -27.59 -4.20 -4.24
CA GLN A 140 -26.86 -5.44 -3.91
C GLN A 140 -27.20 -5.96 -2.51
N ALA A 141 -28.39 -6.54 -2.36
CA ALA A 141 -28.74 -7.35 -1.21
C ALA A 141 -28.48 -8.83 -1.51
N GLU A 142 -27.30 -9.35 -1.15
CA GLU A 142 -27.16 -10.76 -0.78
C GLU A 142 -26.32 -10.90 0.51
N VAL A 143 -27.09 -11.13 1.58
CA VAL A 143 -26.84 -11.98 2.77
C VAL A 143 -25.61 -11.70 3.65
N LEU A 144 -25.86 -11.00 4.77
CA LEU A 144 -25.14 -11.21 6.04
C LEU A 144 -26.15 -11.69 7.10
N PRO A 145 -25.78 -12.68 7.96
CA PRO A 145 -26.70 -13.28 8.90
C PRO A 145 -27.03 -12.36 10.08
N VAL A 146 -28.24 -12.55 10.59
CA VAL A 146 -28.86 -11.85 11.71
C VAL A 146 -28.04 -12.01 12.98
N ALA A 147 -27.71 -10.88 13.61
CA ALA A 147 -27.07 -10.81 14.91
C ALA A 147 -28.00 -11.35 16.01
N GLY A 148 -27.57 -12.43 16.66
CA GLY A 148 -28.14 -12.94 17.91
C GLY A 148 -27.33 -12.50 19.12
N GLU A 149 -28.03 -11.88 20.06
CA GLU A 149 -27.84 -11.91 21.52
C GLU A 149 -26.47 -11.55 22.16
N SER A 150 -26.48 -10.37 22.78
CA SER A 150 -26.06 -10.10 24.17
C SER A 150 -24.73 -10.70 24.68
N LEU A 151 -23.71 -9.84 24.84
CA LEU A 151 -22.59 -10.06 25.77
C LEU A 151 -22.28 -8.78 26.58
N PRO A 152 -21.84 -8.91 27.85
CA PRO A 152 -22.05 -7.93 28.91
C PRO A 152 -21.03 -6.79 28.93
N LEU A 153 -21.47 -5.68 29.51
CA LEU A 153 -20.70 -4.48 29.80
C LEU A 153 -19.58 -4.81 30.82
N ALA A 154 -18.32 -4.73 30.39
CA ALA A 154 -17.20 -4.83 31.31
C ALA A 154 -16.99 -3.48 32.03
N GLU A 155 -17.34 -3.45 33.31
CA GLU A 155 -16.91 -2.42 34.27
C GLU A 155 -15.43 -2.58 34.62
N SER A 156 -14.80 -1.43 34.89
CA SER A 156 -13.55 -1.21 35.64
C SER A 156 -12.43 -0.59 34.80
N GLY A 157 -12.24 0.71 35.05
CA GLY A 157 -11.21 1.52 34.42
C GLY A 157 -9.84 1.36 35.05
N THR A 158 -8.81 1.75 34.28
CA THR A 158 -7.65 2.49 34.79
C THR A 158 -6.98 3.20 33.61
N ALA A 159 -7.39 4.45 33.34
CA ALA A 159 -6.63 5.36 32.50
C ALA A 159 -6.24 6.57 33.36
N PRO A 160 -4.96 6.87 33.60
CA PRO A 160 -4.60 8.09 34.30
C PRO A 160 -4.79 9.28 33.34
N SER A 161 -5.62 10.23 33.77
CA SER A 161 -5.83 11.52 33.09
C SER A 161 -4.72 12.52 33.44
N PRO A 162 -4.45 13.51 32.56
CA PRO A 162 -3.42 14.53 32.77
C PRO A 162 -3.94 15.65 33.69
N ILE A 163 -3.08 16.16 34.58
CA ILE A 163 -3.39 17.31 35.44
C ILE A 163 -2.80 18.59 34.80
N PRO A 164 -3.56 19.69 34.67
CA PRO A 164 -3.05 20.98 34.21
C PRO A 164 -2.82 22.02 35.33
N SER A 165 -1.88 22.95 35.06
CA SER A 165 -1.72 24.35 35.57
C SER A 165 -1.15 24.60 37.00
N PRO A 166 -0.68 25.83 37.35
CA PRO A 166 0.15 26.84 36.66
C PRO A 166 1.29 27.50 37.53
N SER A 167 2.26 28.21 36.90
CA SER A 167 3.13 29.40 37.25
C SER A 167 3.36 29.92 38.72
N PRO A 168 4.27 30.91 39.01
CA PRO A 168 5.67 31.22 38.61
C PRO A 168 6.64 31.75 39.76
N ILE A 169 7.98 31.86 39.49
CA ILE A 169 9.04 32.79 40.04
C ILE A 169 9.53 32.61 41.53
N PRO A 170 10.74 33.05 42.04
CA PRO A 170 12.00 33.62 41.47
C PRO A 170 13.36 32.96 41.90
N SER A 171 14.43 33.44 41.24
CA SER A 171 15.89 33.46 41.48
C SER A 171 16.51 33.22 42.87
N GLN A 172 17.69 32.57 42.90
CA GLN A 172 18.96 33.22 43.28
C GLN A 172 20.22 32.38 42.98
N GLU A 173 21.31 33.11 42.71
CA GLU A 173 22.66 32.70 42.32
C GLU A 173 23.40 31.89 43.40
N GLN A 174 24.33 31.02 42.98
CA GLN A 174 25.72 31.08 43.47
C GLN A 174 26.68 30.28 42.60
N SER A 175 27.83 30.91 42.41
CA SER A 175 29.03 30.57 41.64
C SER A 175 29.73 29.26 42.03
N SER A 176 30.41 28.62 41.06
CA SER A 176 31.89 28.59 40.97
C SER A 176 32.49 27.27 40.43
N LEU A 177 33.29 27.44 39.35
CA LEU A 177 34.56 26.77 39.03
C LEU A 177 34.64 25.34 38.39
N ARG A 178 35.25 25.35 37.18
CA ARG A 178 36.14 24.34 36.53
C ARG A 178 35.44 23.07 36.00
N SER A 179 35.70 22.53 34.80
CA SER A 179 36.88 22.50 33.93
C SER A 179 36.49 22.20 32.48
N ASP A 180 37.37 22.59 31.55
CA ASP A 180 37.37 22.32 30.12
C ASP A 180 37.33 20.84 29.71
N SER A 181 36.91 20.63 28.45
CA SER A 181 36.99 19.43 27.60
C SER A 181 35.78 18.51 27.59
N SER A 182 34.90 18.73 26.61
CA SER A 182 34.39 17.69 25.71
C SER A 182 33.69 18.33 24.51
N ALA A 183 34.15 17.97 23.31
CA ALA A 183 33.63 18.42 22.04
C ALA A 183 32.11 18.14 21.93
N PRO A 184 31.32 19.04 21.30
CA PRO A 184 29.92 18.73 21.05
C PRO A 184 29.85 17.63 19.99
N LEU A 185 29.38 16.45 20.39
CA LEU A 185 28.90 15.42 19.47
C LEU A 185 27.78 16.05 18.63
N ALA A 186 28.13 16.46 17.42
CA ALA A 186 27.18 16.81 16.40
C ALA A 186 26.25 15.61 16.19
N LEU A 187 24.97 15.79 16.52
CA LEU A 187 23.88 14.89 16.14
C LEU A 187 23.77 14.90 14.62
N THR A 188 24.55 14.05 13.96
CA THR A 188 24.39 13.78 12.53
C THR A 188 23.03 13.08 12.34
N PRO A 189 22.12 13.60 11.50
CA PRO A 189 20.89 12.88 11.18
C PRO A 189 21.23 11.52 10.55
N PRO A 190 20.45 10.45 10.82
CA PRO A 190 20.76 9.11 10.33
C PRO A 190 20.76 9.09 8.80
N GLN A 191 21.88 8.69 8.22
CA GLN A 191 22.06 8.64 6.76
C GLN A 191 21.08 7.63 6.09
N PRO A 192 20.55 7.93 4.89
CA PRO A 192 19.56 7.11 4.20
C PRO A 192 20.05 5.70 3.83
N ALA A 193 21.37 5.50 3.72
CA ALA A 193 21.97 4.19 3.46
C ALA A 193 21.61 3.15 4.53
N ASN A 194 21.58 3.57 5.81
CA ASN A 194 21.33 2.65 6.92
C ASN A 194 19.88 2.13 6.94
N LEU A 195 18.91 2.91 6.43
CA LEU A 195 17.50 2.47 6.36
C LEU A 195 17.27 1.44 5.24
N ALA A 196 17.89 1.65 4.08
CA ALA A 196 17.81 0.70 2.96
C ALA A 196 18.44 -0.65 3.35
N GLU A 197 19.60 -0.61 4.00
CA GLU A 197 20.27 -1.80 4.54
C GLU A 197 19.42 -2.52 5.59
N ARG A 198 18.80 -1.78 6.53
CA ARG A 198 17.88 -2.35 7.51
C ARG A 198 16.66 -2.99 6.87
N LYS A 199 16.06 -2.36 5.85
CA LYS A 199 14.92 -2.91 5.11
C LYS A 199 15.31 -4.19 4.37
N ALA A 200 16.43 -4.19 3.65
CA ALA A 200 16.95 -5.36 2.96
C ALA A 200 17.25 -6.51 3.95
N SER A 201 17.87 -6.19 5.09
CA SER A 201 18.17 -7.16 6.16
C SER A 201 16.88 -7.76 6.73
N ARG A 202 15.84 -6.95 6.90
CA ARG A 202 14.54 -7.41 7.40
C ARG A 202 13.84 -8.33 6.39
N VAL A 203 13.87 -8.00 5.11
CA VAL A 203 13.32 -8.86 4.04
C VAL A 203 14.07 -10.19 3.97
N LEU A 204 15.41 -10.15 4.06
CA LEU A 204 16.23 -11.37 4.10
C LEU A 204 15.83 -12.27 5.28
N GLN A 205 15.65 -11.68 6.47
CA GLN A 205 15.23 -12.43 7.64
C GLN A 205 13.85 -13.08 7.44
N ILE A 206 12.87 -12.34 6.89
CA ILE A 206 11.54 -12.90 6.62
C ILE A 206 11.61 -14.01 5.55
N ALA A 207 12.44 -13.83 4.52
CA ALA A 207 12.64 -14.83 3.49
C ALA A 207 13.31 -16.12 4.03
N GLN A 208 14.25 -15.99 4.98
CA GLN A 208 14.83 -17.13 5.68
C GLN A 208 13.78 -17.89 6.48
N GLN A 209 12.91 -17.19 7.21
CA GLN A 209 11.80 -17.80 7.95
C GLN A 209 10.84 -18.55 7.02
N ALA A 210 10.49 -17.95 5.89
CA ALA A 210 9.65 -18.60 4.87
C ALA A 210 10.34 -19.83 4.26
N GLN A 211 11.64 -19.73 3.95
CA GLN A 211 12.43 -20.85 3.41
C GLN A 211 12.51 -22.03 4.39
N GLU A 212 12.76 -21.74 5.67
CA GLU A 212 12.84 -22.75 6.72
C GLU A 212 11.50 -23.48 6.90
N ALA A 213 10.38 -22.74 6.95
CA ALA A 213 9.05 -23.31 7.05
C ALA A 213 8.71 -24.17 5.82
N TYR A 214 8.93 -23.65 4.61
CA TYR A 214 8.71 -24.40 3.37
C TYR A 214 9.53 -25.71 3.34
N ASN A 215 10.82 -25.63 3.68
CA ASN A 215 11.70 -26.80 3.66
C ASN A 215 11.33 -27.84 4.72
N ARG A 216 10.77 -27.40 5.86
CA ARG A 216 10.34 -28.27 6.94
C ARG A 216 9.05 -29.01 6.59
N ILE A 217 8.13 -28.35 5.91
CA ILE A 217 6.76 -28.85 5.72
C ILE A 217 6.56 -29.50 4.34
N LEU A 218 7.01 -28.83 3.27
CA LEU A 218 6.67 -29.20 1.91
C LEU A 218 7.82 -29.84 1.12
N ALA A 219 9.07 -29.59 1.52
CA ALA A 219 10.23 -30.17 0.84
C ALA A 219 10.62 -31.56 1.37
N ALA A 220 11.27 -32.36 0.53
CA ALA A 220 11.88 -33.62 0.96
C ALA A 220 12.88 -33.41 2.12
N PRO A 221 12.87 -34.24 3.18
CA PRO A 221 12.19 -35.55 3.29
C PRO A 221 10.76 -35.52 3.84
N HIS A 222 10.23 -34.37 4.26
CA HIS A 222 8.92 -34.28 4.92
C HIS A 222 7.74 -34.09 3.96
N GLY A 223 8.00 -33.53 2.77
CA GLY A 223 7.02 -33.38 1.69
C GLY A 223 7.56 -33.83 0.32
N GLN A 224 6.80 -33.52 -0.74
CA GLN A 224 7.07 -34.00 -2.10
C GLN A 224 7.70 -32.95 -3.03
N LEU A 225 7.96 -31.74 -2.53
CA LEU A 225 8.48 -30.63 -3.34
C LEU A 225 10.02 -30.54 -3.25
N ALA A 226 10.60 -29.85 -4.24
CA ALA A 226 12.03 -29.62 -4.28
C ALA A 226 12.47 -28.65 -3.17
N LYS A 227 13.59 -28.96 -2.51
CA LYS A 227 14.14 -28.15 -1.41
C LYS A 227 14.60 -26.78 -1.93
N CYS A 228 14.19 -25.73 -1.22
CA CYS A 228 14.68 -24.38 -1.45
C CYS A 228 15.99 -24.19 -0.69
N THR A 229 17.15 -24.35 -1.34
CA THR A 229 18.47 -24.24 -0.67
C THR A 229 19.07 -22.83 -0.73
N VAL A 230 18.74 -22.04 -1.75
CA VAL A 230 19.35 -20.72 -2.00
C VAL A 230 18.28 -19.63 -2.09
N LEU A 231 18.45 -18.53 -1.36
CA LEU A 231 17.66 -17.32 -1.52
C LEU A 231 18.33 -16.40 -2.56
N ASN A 232 17.96 -16.57 -3.82
CA ASN A 232 18.41 -15.72 -4.91
C ASN A 232 17.56 -14.44 -5.02
N LYS A 233 17.99 -13.48 -5.86
CA LYS A 233 17.24 -12.22 -6.08
C LYS A 233 15.77 -12.45 -6.49
N PRO A 234 15.43 -13.39 -7.40
CA PRO A 234 14.03 -13.72 -7.72
C PRO A 234 13.19 -14.15 -6.51
N ARG A 235 13.69 -15.05 -5.67
CA ARG A 235 12.98 -15.55 -4.48
C ARG A 235 12.76 -14.45 -3.44
N LEU A 236 13.75 -13.57 -3.26
CA LEU A 236 13.58 -12.39 -2.39
C LEU A 236 12.49 -11.45 -2.92
N LYS A 237 12.47 -11.21 -4.23
CA LYS A 237 11.39 -10.42 -4.86
C LYS A 237 10.01 -11.11 -4.74
N ALA A 238 9.95 -12.44 -4.79
CA ALA A 238 8.72 -13.18 -4.57
C ALA A 238 8.20 -12.99 -3.14
N VAL A 239 9.08 -13.08 -2.14
CA VAL A 239 8.74 -12.79 -0.73
C VAL A 239 8.30 -11.34 -0.56
N GLU A 240 9.02 -10.37 -1.13
CA GLU A 240 8.64 -8.95 -1.07
C GLU A 240 7.24 -8.68 -1.63
N LYS A 241 6.89 -9.32 -2.75
CA LYS A 241 5.56 -9.24 -3.35
C LYS A 241 4.49 -9.92 -2.50
N ALA A 242 4.83 -10.99 -1.78
CA ALA A 242 3.91 -11.67 -0.89
C ALA A 242 3.59 -10.88 0.40
N LEU A 243 4.50 -9.97 0.82
CA LEU A 243 4.38 -9.27 2.11
C LEU A 243 3.07 -8.47 2.29
N PRO A 244 2.57 -7.69 1.32
CA PRO A 244 1.31 -6.97 1.50
C PRO A 244 0.13 -7.89 1.84
N THR A 245 -0.01 -8.99 1.11
CA THR A 245 -1.07 -10.00 1.34
C THR A 245 -0.87 -10.72 2.67
N ALA A 246 0.36 -11.14 2.98
CA ALA A 246 0.67 -11.77 4.26
C ALA A 246 0.37 -10.84 5.45
N ARG A 247 0.71 -9.54 5.34
CA ARG A 247 0.42 -8.54 6.37
C ARG A 247 -1.09 -8.33 6.56
N ALA A 248 -1.84 -8.28 5.47
CA ALA A 248 -3.30 -8.15 5.53
C ALA A 248 -3.93 -9.34 6.26
N ILE A 249 -3.47 -10.57 5.96
CA ILE A 249 -3.92 -11.78 6.63
C ILE A 249 -3.51 -11.78 8.12
N CYS A 250 -2.27 -11.45 8.43
CA CYS A 250 -1.82 -11.35 9.83
C CYS A 250 -2.63 -10.32 10.63
N ALA A 251 -2.99 -9.19 10.01
CA ALA A 251 -3.83 -8.18 10.66
C ALA A 251 -5.24 -8.69 10.96
N GLN A 252 -5.81 -9.52 10.08
CA GLN A 252 -7.12 -10.14 10.29
C GLN A 252 -7.10 -11.22 11.38
N LEU A 253 -6.06 -12.06 11.42
CA LEU A 253 -5.98 -13.20 12.35
C LEU A 253 -5.44 -12.84 13.74
N TYR A 254 -4.33 -12.10 13.77
CA TYR A 254 -3.54 -11.90 14.98
C TYR A 254 -3.65 -10.46 15.52
N GLY A 255 -4.43 -9.60 14.85
CA GLY A 255 -4.55 -8.18 15.19
C GLY A 255 -3.25 -7.39 15.00
N ASN A 256 -2.26 -7.95 14.31
CA ASN A 256 -0.94 -7.34 14.08
C ASN A 256 -0.47 -7.59 12.65
N GLU A 257 0.13 -6.58 12.01
CA GLU A 257 0.69 -6.65 10.66
C GLU A 257 2.06 -7.35 10.60
N ARG A 258 2.55 -7.91 11.71
CA ARG A 258 3.86 -8.55 11.75
C ARG A 258 3.80 -9.94 11.14
N VAL A 259 4.40 -10.09 9.96
CA VAL A 259 4.69 -11.41 9.39
C VAL A 259 5.78 -12.08 10.23
N THR A 260 5.45 -13.23 10.82
CA THR A 260 6.34 -14.03 11.66
C THR A 260 6.58 -15.41 11.06
N ALA A 261 7.40 -16.23 11.73
CA ALA A 261 7.66 -17.60 11.29
C ALA A 261 6.39 -18.48 11.41
N GLU A 262 5.55 -18.22 12.41
CA GLU A 262 4.29 -18.92 12.66
C GLU A 262 3.30 -18.74 11.51
N PHE A 263 3.23 -17.53 10.92
CA PHE A 263 2.42 -17.29 9.72
C PHE A 263 2.87 -18.16 8.54
N TRP A 264 4.18 -18.23 8.28
CA TRP A 264 4.70 -19.06 7.18
C TRP A 264 4.49 -20.55 7.44
N GLN A 265 4.57 -20.97 8.69
CA GLN A 265 4.26 -22.34 9.08
C GLN A 265 2.79 -22.67 8.78
N ALA A 266 1.84 -21.86 9.27
CA ALA A 266 0.41 -22.07 9.03
C ALA A 266 0.08 -22.08 7.52
N LEU A 267 0.63 -21.13 6.75
CA LEU A 267 0.43 -21.08 5.30
C LEU A 267 0.89 -22.36 4.59
N PHE A 268 2.08 -22.88 4.94
CA PHE A 268 2.61 -24.08 4.30
C PHE A 268 2.01 -25.38 4.84
N GLU A 269 1.48 -25.40 6.06
CA GLU A 269 0.64 -26.49 6.58
C GLU A 269 -0.66 -26.58 5.79
N THR A 270 -1.38 -25.47 5.60
CA THR A 270 -2.56 -25.44 4.72
C THR A 270 -2.25 -25.85 3.29
N ALA A 271 -1.07 -25.45 2.76
CA ALA A 271 -0.62 -25.90 1.45
C ALA A 271 -0.30 -27.41 1.42
N ALA A 272 0.11 -28.01 2.54
CA ALA A 272 0.41 -29.42 2.65
C ALA A 272 -0.87 -30.28 2.70
N ASP A 273 -1.95 -29.73 3.27
CA ASP A 273 -3.27 -30.35 3.34
C ASP A 273 -3.97 -30.39 1.96
N ASP A 274 -3.62 -29.46 1.06
CA ASP A 274 -4.12 -29.49 -0.30
C ASP A 274 -3.28 -30.38 -1.22
N ASP A 275 -3.92 -31.38 -1.83
CA ASP A 275 -3.26 -32.34 -2.73
C ASP A 275 -2.54 -31.68 -3.91
N PHE A 276 -3.04 -30.55 -4.42
CA PHE A 276 -2.41 -29.84 -5.53
C PHE A 276 -1.20 -29.02 -5.07
N HIS A 277 -1.35 -28.22 -4.01
CA HIS A 277 -0.26 -27.36 -3.52
C HIS A 277 0.86 -28.13 -2.81
N SER A 278 0.57 -29.32 -2.28
CA SER A 278 1.55 -30.26 -1.72
C SER A 278 2.33 -31.04 -2.79
N GLY A 279 1.89 -30.97 -4.05
CA GLY A 279 2.48 -31.70 -5.17
C GLY A 279 2.10 -33.18 -5.25
N ARG A 280 1.07 -33.63 -4.50
CA ARG A 280 0.51 -34.98 -4.59
C ARG A 280 -0.30 -35.17 -5.88
N LYS A 281 -0.97 -34.11 -6.35
CA LYS A 281 -1.72 -34.08 -7.61
C LYS A 281 -0.86 -33.45 -8.72
N PRO A 282 -0.74 -34.10 -9.89
CA PRO A 282 -0.03 -33.52 -11.03
C PRO A 282 -0.76 -32.28 -11.58
N GLY A 283 -0.04 -31.47 -12.35
CA GLY A 283 -0.64 -30.36 -13.09
C GLY A 283 -1.74 -30.81 -14.06
N GLY A 284 -2.56 -29.84 -14.51
CA GLY A 284 -3.65 -30.09 -15.46
C GLY A 284 -3.17 -30.67 -16.80
N ALA A 285 -4.12 -30.98 -17.70
CA ALA A 285 -3.82 -31.59 -19.00
C ALA A 285 -2.70 -30.83 -19.76
N GLY A 286 -1.60 -31.52 -20.05
CA GLY A 286 -0.39 -30.95 -20.69
C GLY A 286 0.72 -30.50 -19.72
N HIS A 287 0.49 -30.56 -18.41
CA HIS A 287 1.46 -30.18 -17.36
C HIS A 287 1.59 -31.26 -16.27
N GLU A 288 1.56 -32.53 -16.65
CA GLU A 288 1.55 -33.67 -15.71
C GLU A 288 2.80 -33.74 -14.82
N ASN A 289 3.95 -33.26 -15.31
CA ASN A 289 5.21 -33.20 -14.56
C ASN A 289 5.40 -31.91 -13.76
N TRP A 290 4.45 -30.97 -13.86
CA TRP A 290 4.55 -29.70 -13.15
C TRP A 290 4.20 -29.90 -11.68
N ARG A 291 5.05 -29.38 -10.79
CA ARG A 291 4.81 -29.31 -9.35
C ARG A 291 4.96 -27.86 -8.89
N PRO A 292 4.19 -27.43 -7.89
CA PRO A 292 4.37 -26.12 -7.29
C PRO A 292 5.78 -26.01 -6.68
N ASP A 293 6.39 -24.84 -6.83
CA ASP A 293 7.66 -24.50 -6.21
C ASP A 293 7.47 -23.40 -5.16
N PHE A 294 8.56 -23.07 -4.47
CA PHE A 294 8.56 -22.02 -3.45
C PHE A 294 8.00 -20.69 -3.96
N GLU A 295 8.26 -20.31 -5.21
CA GLU A 295 7.82 -19.03 -5.77
C GLU A 295 6.33 -19.05 -6.13
N TYR A 296 5.82 -20.18 -6.60
CA TYR A 296 4.40 -20.38 -6.89
C TYR A 296 3.54 -20.21 -5.65
N LEU A 297 3.93 -20.83 -4.53
CA LEU A 297 3.19 -20.77 -3.27
C LEU A 297 3.19 -19.35 -2.66
N LEU A 298 4.19 -18.53 -3.00
CA LEU A 298 4.27 -17.15 -2.56
C LEU A 298 3.47 -16.15 -3.42
N ARG A 299 2.77 -16.61 -4.47
CA ARG A 299 1.93 -15.72 -5.27
C ARG A 299 0.74 -15.24 -4.45
N GLU A 300 0.43 -13.95 -4.54
CA GLU A 300 -0.65 -13.31 -3.77
C GLU A 300 -1.99 -14.06 -3.90
N ALA A 301 -2.35 -14.48 -5.13
CA ALA A 301 -3.58 -15.23 -5.38
C ALA A 301 -3.58 -16.64 -4.75
N VAL A 302 -2.42 -17.29 -4.66
CA VAL A 302 -2.29 -18.61 -4.06
C VAL A 302 -2.37 -18.50 -2.54
N ILE A 303 -1.67 -17.53 -1.95
CA ILE A 303 -1.73 -17.25 -0.50
C ILE A 303 -3.17 -16.94 -0.07
N ALA A 304 -3.86 -16.05 -0.80
CA ALA A 304 -5.26 -15.72 -0.51
C ALA A 304 -6.16 -16.95 -0.60
N LYS A 305 -6.02 -17.76 -1.67
CA LYS A 305 -6.85 -18.96 -1.85
C LYS A 305 -6.62 -20.03 -0.78
N LEU A 306 -5.37 -20.27 -0.39
CA LEU A 306 -5.05 -21.20 0.69
C LEU A 306 -5.66 -20.72 2.01
N PHE A 307 -5.55 -19.41 2.28
CA PHE A 307 -6.09 -18.83 3.50
C PHE A 307 -7.62 -18.83 3.56
N ASP A 308 -8.30 -18.41 2.49
CA ASP A 308 -9.77 -18.42 2.40
C ASP A 308 -10.32 -19.83 2.63
N ARG A 309 -9.61 -20.85 2.12
CA ARG A 309 -9.95 -22.25 2.36
C ARG A 309 -9.78 -22.64 3.82
N ALA A 310 -8.65 -22.35 4.45
CA ALA A 310 -8.42 -22.65 5.86
C ALA A 310 -9.51 -22.02 6.75
N MET A 311 -9.87 -20.76 6.49
CA MET A 311 -10.94 -20.08 7.23
C MET A 311 -12.32 -20.69 7.02
N THR A 312 -12.57 -21.28 5.83
CA THR A 312 -13.85 -21.94 5.52
C THR A 312 -13.92 -23.34 6.15
N GLU A 313 -12.81 -24.07 6.19
CA GLU A 313 -12.72 -25.39 6.81
C GLU A 313 -12.75 -25.32 8.35
N ASP A 314 -12.16 -24.29 8.97
CA ASP A 314 -12.27 -24.05 10.43
C ASP A 314 -13.67 -23.59 10.87
N ALA A 315 -14.49 -23.06 9.95
CA ALA A 315 -15.84 -22.58 10.22
C ALA A 315 -16.94 -23.64 10.01
N ALA A 316 -16.59 -24.81 9.44
CA ALA A 316 -17.51 -25.91 9.11
C ALA A 316 -17.41 -27.06 10.11
#